data_AF-A0A3M3ZTR6-F1
#
_entry.id   AF-A0A3M3ZTR6-F1
#
_cell.length_a   1.000
_cell.length_b   1.000
_cell.length_c   1.000
_cell.angle_alpha   90.00
_cell.angle_beta   90.00
_cell.angle_gamma   90.00
#
_symmetry.space_group_name_H-M   'P 1'
#
loop_
_entity.id
_entity.type
_entity.pdbx_description
1 polymer ?
#
loop_
_entity_poly.entity_id
_entity_poly.type
_entity_poly.pdbx_seq_one_letter_code
_entity_poly.pdbx_strand_id
1 'polypeptide(L)' 'MGIMTVSHLRHLPVVEDGQLLGLLSIGDLVKEAIAEQASLIQQLEQYIRGE' A
#
# COMPACT_ATOMS: atom_id res chain seq x y z
N MET A 1 3.10 -8.40 1.08
CA MET A 1 4.29 -8.18 1.93
C MET A 1 5.23 -9.39 2.07
N GLY A 2 4.91 -10.58 1.53
CA GLY A 2 5.71 -11.80 1.77
C GLY A 2 7.21 -11.69 1.48
N ILE A 3 7.61 -11.10 0.35
CA ILE A 3 9.03 -10.97 -0.03
C ILE A 3 9.80 -10.09 0.97
N MET A 4 9.26 -8.92 1.33
CA MET A 4 9.90 -7.99 2.26
C MET A 4 10.09 -8.60 3.65
N THR A 5 9.09 -9.34 4.13
CA THR A 5 9.16 -10.03 5.44
C THR A 5 10.12 -11.21 5.41
N VAL A 6 10.05 -12.07 4.38
CA VAL A 6 10.91 -13.26 4.27
C VAL A 6 12.38 -12.86 4.10
N SER A 7 12.65 -11.89 3.22
CA SER A 7 14.01 -11.44 2.90
C SER A 7 14.56 -10.37 3.85
N HIS A 8 13.79 -9.92 4.86
CA HIS A 8 14.17 -8.85 5.79
C HIS A 8 14.56 -7.53 5.09
N LEU A 9 13.87 -7.19 4.00
CA LEU A 9 14.11 -5.99 3.21
C LEU A 9 12.99 -4.96 3.43
N ARG A 10 13.38 -3.68 3.52
CA ARG A 10 12.44 -2.55 3.76
C ARG A 10 12.14 -1.71 2.52
N HIS A 11 12.89 -1.91 1.45
CA HIS A 11 12.71 -1.21 0.18
C HIS A 11 12.84 -2.20 -0.98
N LEU A 12 12.03 -2.03 -2.02
CA LEU A 12 12.08 -2.78 -3.26
C LEU A 12 12.34 -1.80 -4.41
N PRO A 13 13.31 -2.05 -5.28
CA PRO A 13 13.52 -1.23 -6.47
C PRO A 13 12.41 -1.47 -7.50
N VAL A 14 11.94 -0.39 -8.10
CA VAL A 14 11.03 -0.42 -9.25
C VAL A 14 11.88 -0.18 -10.49
N VAL A 15 11.91 -1.17 -11.38
CA VAL A 15 12.76 -1.18 -12.57
C VAL A 15 11.89 -1.44 -13.80
N GLU A 16 12.09 -0.67 -14.86
CA GLU A 16 11.44 -0.84 -16.16
C GLU A 16 12.52 -0.76 -17.25
N ASP A 17 12.54 -1.71 -18.18
CA ASP A 17 13.53 -1.81 -19.26
C ASP A 17 15.00 -1.69 -18.81
N GLY A 18 15.30 -2.22 -17.63
CA GLY A 18 16.64 -2.17 -17.02
C GLY A 18 17.00 -0.82 -16.39
N GLN A 19 16.11 0.16 -16.41
CA GLN A 19 16.26 1.46 -15.75
C GLN A 19 15.59 1.48 -14.38
N LEU A 20 16.30 1.98 -13.37
CA LEU A 20 15.74 2.20 -12.04
C LEU A 20 14.79 3.40 -12.07
N LEU A 21 13.50 3.14 -11.92
CA LEU A 21 12.46 4.18 -11.83
C LEU A 21 12.32 4.74 -10.40
N GLY A 22 12.59 3.92 -9.38
CA GLY A 22 12.48 4.36 -7.99
C GLY A 22 12.59 3.25 -6.95
N LEU A 23 12.22 3.58 -5.71
CA LEU A 23 12.18 2.67 -4.57
C LEU A 23 10.79 2.69 -3.95
N LEU A 24 10.25 1.50 -3.67
CA LEU A 24 9.01 1.30 -2.93
C LEU A 24 9.35 0.84 -1.51
N SER A 25 8.90 1.54 -0.49
CA SER A 25 9.13 1.15 0.90
C SER A 25 7.96 0.34 1.48
N ILE A 26 8.24 -0.39 2.56
CA ILE A 26 7.18 -1.04 3.35
C ILE A 26 6.20 -0.01 3.93
N GLY A 27 6.67 1.21 4.24
CA GLY A 27 5.83 2.29 4.74
C GLY A 27 4.80 2.75 3.72
N ASP A 28 5.17 2.80 2.44
CA ASP A 28 4.24 3.15 1.35
C ASP A 28 3.11 2.13 1.24
N LEU A 29 3.45 0.84 1.31
CA LEU A 29 2.47 -0.24 1.31
C LEU A 29 1.51 -0.16 2.50
N VAL A 30 2.03 0.10 3.70
CA VAL A 30 1.22 0.22 4.92
C VAL A 30 0.31 1.44 4.85
N LYS A 31 0.83 2.58 4.36
CA LYS A 31 0.05 3.81 4.20
C LYS A 31 -1.12 3.61 3.26
N GLU A 32 -0.89 2.97 2.11
CA GLU A 32 -1.95 2.69 1.14
C GLU A 32 -3.02 1.76 1.70
N ALA A 33 -2.61 0.69 2.39
CA ALA A 33 -3.56 -0.24 3.03
C ALA A 33 -4.45 0.45 4.07
N ILE A 34 -3.89 1.38 4.87
CA ILE A 34 -4.67 2.16 5.84
C ILE A 34 -5.64 3.10 5.12
N ALA A 35 -5.20 3.77 4.05
CA ALA A 35 -6.04 4.68 3.28
C ALA A 35 -7.22 3.95 2.63
N GLU A 36 -6.98 2.76 2.07
CA GLU A 36 -8.03 1.90 1.48
C GLU A 36 -9.05 1.47 2.55
N GLN A 37 -8.58 1.03 3.72
CA GLN A 37 -9.46 0.68 4.84
C GLN A 37 -10.30 1.87 5.32
N ALA A 38 -9.69 3.06 5.45
CA ALA A 38 -10.40 4.26 5.87
C ALA A 38 -11.49 4.66 4.85
N SER A 39 -11.19 4.55 3.55
CA SER A 39 -12.14 4.79 2.47
C SER A 39 -13.34 3.83 2.56
N LEU A 40 -13.08 2.54 2.76
CA LEU A 40 -14.14 1.54 2.91
C LEU A 40 -15.01 1.81 4.14
N ILE A 41 -14.40 2.15 5.27
CA ILE A 41 -15.14 2.53 6.49
C ILE A 41 -16.07 3.71 6.21
N GLN A 42 -15.56 4.76 5.54
CA GLN A 42 -16.36 5.94 5.20
C GLN A 42 -17.57 5.57 4.31
N GLN A 43 -17.37 4.71 3.31
CA GLN A 43 -18.45 4.23 2.44
C GLN A 43 -19.51 3.45 3.23
N LEU A 44 -19.10 2.60 4.17
CA LEU A 44 -20.02 1.86 5.02
C LEU A 44 -20.77 2.79 5.98
N GLU A 45 -20.12 3.81 6.52
CA GLU A 45 -20.76 4.82 7.37
C GLU A 45 -21.83 5.60 6.59
N GLN A 46 -21.54 6.02 5.36
CA GLN A 46 -22.51 6.68 4.47
C GLN A 46 -23.72 5.78 4.20
N TYR A 47 -23.46 4.51 3.85
CA TYR A 47 -24.51 3.52 3.64
C TYR A 47 -25.41 3.31 4.87
N ILE A 48 -24.83 3.23 6.07
CA ILE A 48 -25.58 3.08 7.32
C ILE A 48 -26.41 4.34 7.63
N ARG A 49 -25.88 5.52 7.30
CA ARG A 49 -26.61 6.80 7.46
C ARG A 49 -27.73 6.99 6.44
N GLY A 50 -27.73 6.19 5.37
CA GLY A 50 -28.70 6.32 4.27
C GLY A 50 -28.42 7.51 3.35
N GLU A 51 -27.16 7.97 3.31
CA GLU A 51 -26.66 8.95 2.32
C GLU A 51 -26.24 8.28 1.02
#